data_AF-A0A5J6N6Y0-F1
#
_entry.id   AF-A0A5J6N6Y0-F1
#
_cell.length_a   1.000
_cell.length_b   1.000
_cell.length_c   1.000
_cell.angle_alpha   90.00
_cell.angle_beta   90.00
_cell.angle_gamma   90.00
#
_symmetry.space_group_name_H-M   'P 1'
#
loop_
_entity.id
_entity.type
_entity.pdbx_description
1 polymer ?
#
loop_
_entity_poly.entity_id
_entity_poly.type
_entity_poly.pdbx_seq_one_letter_code
_entity_poly.pdbx_strand_id
1 'polypeptide(L)'
;MQRMKGTLTRRQLLMGAAWGGVAAGLGGRAAQAFSIEPMPAPVSKAYGLACQPASSGATDHVQLIADVQAMLKGEIASGLKPANAQEVVVCPLCGCAITVTADASN
;
A
#
# COMPACT_ATOMS: atom_id res chain seq x y z
N MET A 1 55.24 29.89 -16.79
CA MET A 1 54.99 28.69 -17.62
C MET A 1 54.22 27.70 -16.76
N GLN A 2 53.09 27.08 -17.07
CA GLN A 2 52.16 27.07 -18.19
C GLN A 2 50.88 26.46 -17.57
N ARG A 3 49.70 27.10 -17.71
CA ARG A 3 48.42 26.45 -17.38
C ARG A 3 48.24 25.24 -18.30
N MET A 4 48.26 24.02 -17.77
CA MET A 4 47.63 22.88 -18.45
C MET A 4 46.18 22.81 -17.99
N LYS A 5 45.32 23.62 -18.63
CA LYS A 5 43.87 23.47 -18.54
C LYS A 5 43.47 22.45 -19.60
N GLY A 6 43.70 21.17 -19.30
CA GLY A 6 43.22 20.07 -20.13
C GLY A 6 41.71 19.94 -19.92
N THR A 7 40.91 20.25 -20.94
CA THR A 7 39.48 19.95 -20.93
C THR A 7 39.32 18.44 -20.84
N LEU A 8 38.73 17.95 -19.74
CA LEU A 8 38.30 16.56 -19.62
C LEU A 8 37.35 16.27 -20.78
N THR A 9 37.82 15.49 -21.75
CA THR A 9 37.00 15.20 -22.93
C THR A 9 35.91 14.20 -22.56
N ARG A 10 34.73 14.34 -23.17
CA ARG A 10 33.58 13.43 -22.97
C ARG A 10 33.96 11.94 -23.11
N ARG A 11 34.97 11.64 -23.92
CA ARG A 11 35.53 10.29 -24.13
C ARG A 11 36.29 9.77 -22.90
N GLN A 12 37.00 10.62 -22.17
CA GLN A 12 37.68 10.25 -20.93
C GLN A 12 36.68 9.93 -19.82
N LEU A 13 35.59 10.69 -19.73
CA LEU A 13 34.50 10.41 -18.78
C LEU A 13 33.78 9.09 -19.10
N LEU A 14 33.52 8.80 -20.39
CA LEU A 14 32.91 7.55 -20.82
C LEU A 14 33.81 6.33 -20.58
N MET A 15 35.14 6.48 -20.73
CA MET A 15 36.09 5.42 -20.44
C MET A 15 36.17 5.09 -18.93
N GLY A 16 36.08 6.10 -18.05
CA GLY A 16 36.01 5.88 -16.60
C GLY A 16 34.73 5.15 -16.16
N ALA A 17 33.59 5.45 -16.80
CA ALA A 17 32.32 4.79 -16.51
C ALA A 17 32.28 3.32 -16.97
N ALA A 18 32.96 2.99 -18.07
CA ALA A 18 33.01 1.62 -18.60
C ALA A 18 33.72 0.64 -17.64
N TRP A 19 34.67 1.12 -16.83
CA TRP A 19 35.41 0.27 -15.89
C TRP A 19 34.74 0.15 -14.51
N GLY A 20 33.79 1.04 -14.18
CA GLY A 20 33.06 1.01 -12.90
C GLY A 20 31.90 0.00 -12.85
N GLY A 21 31.46 -0.52 -13.99
CA GLY A 21 30.24 -1.36 -14.08
C GLY A 21 30.39 -2.81 -13.61
N VAL A 22 31.62 -3.32 -13.46
CA VAL A 22 31.84 -4.76 -13.21
C VAL A 22 31.65 -5.15 -11.73
N ALA A 23 31.67 -4.19 -10.79
CA ALA A 23 31.55 -4.48 -9.36
C ALA A 23 30.11 -4.49 -8.81
N ALA A 24 29.08 -4.22 -9.63
CA ALA A 24 27.68 -4.19 -9.18
C ALA A 24 26.97 -5.56 -9.23
N GLY A 25 27.64 -6.62 -9.68
CA GLY A 25 27.02 -7.92 -9.94
C GLY A 25 27.06 -8.96 -8.81
N LEU A 26 27.87 -8.77 -7.76
CA LEU A 26 28.15 -9.82 -6.76
C LEU A 26 27.59 -9.53 -5.36
N GLY A 27 26.68 -8.57 -5.24
CA GLY A 27 26.08 -8.15 -3.96
C GLY A 27 24.57 -8.37 -3.85
N GLY A 28 23.95 -9.02 -4.84
CA GLY A 28 22.52 -9.32 -4.84
C GLY A 28 22.18 -10.43 -3.84
N ARG A 29 22.31 -10.16 -2.55
CA ARG A 29 21.60 -10.94 -1.53
C ARG A 29 20.12 -10.80 -1.85
N ALA A 30 19.51 -11.88 -2.33
CA ALA A 30 18.06 -11.95 -2.44
C ALA A 30 17.51 -11.62 -1.04
N ALA A 31 16.92 -10.44 -0.90
CA ALA A 31 16.17 -10.12 0.28
C ALA A 31 14.92 -11.00 0.24
N GLN A 32 15.01 -12.17 0.86
CA GLN A 32 13.85 -12.99 1.22
C GLN A 32 13.09 -12.21 2.30
N ALA A 33 12.49 -11.08 1.92
CA ALA A 33 11.83 -10.17 2.86
C ALA A 33 10.46 -10.69 3.31
N PHE A 34 9.94 -11.72 2.64
CA PHE A 34 8.64 -12.29 2.93
C PHE A 34 8.74 -13.82 2.92
N SER A 35 8.63 -14.44 4.10
CA SER A 35 8.30 -15.87 4.22
C SER A 35 6.80 -15.98 4.51
N ILE A 36 6.12 -16.85 3.76
CA ILE A 36 4.71 -17.16 3.98
C ILE A 36 4.67 -18.42 4.83
N GLU A 37 4.55 -18.25 6.15
CA GLU A 37 4.48 -19.36 7.09
C GLU A 37 3.02 -19.64 7.47
N PRO A 38 2.61 -20.92 7.62
CA PRO A 38 1.29 -21.24 8.12
C PRO A 38 1.07 -20.63 9.50
N MET A 39 0.02 -19.83 9.64
CA MET A 39 -0.32 -19.22 10.91
C MET A 39 -0.67 -20.30 11.95
N PRO A 40 -0.12 -20.26 13.17
CA PRO A 40 -0.50 -21.20 14.22
C PRO A 40 -2.01 -21.16 14.48
N ALA A 41 -2.63 -22.32 14.67
CA ALA A 41 -4.08 -22.47 14.89
C ALA A 41 -4.71 -21.48 15.91
N PRO A 42 -4.10 -21.15 17.07
CA PRO A 42 -4.70 -20.17 17.98
C PRO A 42 -4.71 -18.76 17.40
N VAL A 43 -3.70 -18.40 16.61
CA VAL A 43 -3.59 -17.07 15.98
C VAL A 43 -4.56 -16.96 14.80
N SER A 44 -4.68 -18.00 13.99
CA SER A 44 -5.65 -18.01 12.88
C SER A 44 -7.09 -17.97 13.36
N LYS A 45 -7.40 -18.62 14.48
CA LYS A 45 -8.70 -18.54 15.13
C LYS A 45 -8.98 -17.13 15.66
N ALA A 46 -8.01 -16.48 16.31
CA ALA A 46 -8.17 -15.10 16.77
C ALA A 46 -8.39 -14.12 15.61
N TYR A 47 -7.62 -14.25 14.53
CA TYR A 47 -7.80 -13.46 13.31
C TYR A 47 -9.16 -13.72 12.64
N GLY A 48 -9.61 -14.97 12.59
CA GLY A 48 -10.93 -15.33 12.07
C GLY A 48 -12.10 -14.76 12.88
N LEU A 49 -11.92 -14.56 14.19
CA LEU A 49 -12.90 -13.89 15.06
C LEU A 49 -12.92 -12.37 14.85
N ALA A 50 -11.77 -11.74 14.63
CA ALA A 50 -11.70 -10.33 14.24
C ALA A 50 -12.39 -10.08 12.88
N CYS A 51 -12.26 -11.03 11.96
CA CYS A 51 -12.72 -10.94 10.58
C CYS A 51 -14.10 -11.58 10.36
N GLN A 52 -14.97 -11.47 11.36
CA GLN A 52 -16.29 -12.06 11.35
C GLN A 52 -17.24 -11.26 10.43
N PRO A 53 -18.20 -11.92 9.73
CA PRO A 53 -19.13 -11.23 8.83
C PRO A 53 -19.88 -10.12 9.58
N ALA A 54 -20.27 -9.07 8.86
CA ALA A 54 -20.90 -7.88 9.42
C ALA A 54 -22.10 -8.18 10.36
N SER A 55 -22.77 -9.32 10.17
CA SER A 55 -23.86 -9.83 11.03
C SER A 55 -23.45 -10.24 12.44
N SER A 56 -22.15 -10.29 12.76
CA SER A 56 -21.63 -10.79 14.06
C SER A 56 -21.01 -9.72 14.95
N GLY A 57 -21.20 -8.43 14.65
CA GLY A 57 -20.79 -7.34 15.55
C GLY A 57 -19.27 -7.19 15.69
N ALA A 58 -18.51 -7.65 14.69
CA ALA A 58 -17.05 -7.57 14.67
C ALA A 58 -16.58 -6.11 14.73
N THR A 59 -15.77 -5.81 15.74
CA THR A 59 -15.37 -4.45 16.15
C THR A 59 -14.33 -3.83 15.21
N ASP A 60 -13.77 -4.62 14.29
CA ASP A 60 -12.58 -4.25 13.51
C ASP A 60 -12.89 -3.56 12.18
N HIS A 61 -14.15 -3.46 11.77
CA HIS A 61 -14.54 -2.72 10.55
C HIS A 61 -14.90 -1.26 10.82
N VAL A 62 -15.00 -0.84 12.08
CA VAL A 62 -15.54 0.48 12.46
C VAL A 62 -14.72 1.62 11.86
N GLN A 63 -13.39 1.52 11.88
CA GLN A 63 -12.53 2.56 11.30
C GLN A 63 -12.65 2.65 9.78
N LEU A 64 -12.63 1.50 9.09
CA LEU A 64 -12.82 1.45 7.64
C LEU A 64 -14.16 2.06 7.23
N ILE A 65 -15.23 1.74 7.95
CA ILE A 65 -16.57 2.31 7.70
C ILE A 65 -16.56 3.81 7.96
N ALA A 66 -15.98 4.28 9.06
CA ALA A 66 -15.93 5.69 9.41
C ALA A 66 -15.16 6.53 8.37
N ASP A 67 -14.04 6.03 7.88
CA ASP A 67 -13.23 6.69 6.85
C ASP A 67 -14.00 6.84 5.53
N VAL A 68 -14.68 5.76 5.10
CA VAL A 68 -15.49 5.77 3.88
C VAL A 68 -16.70 6.68 4.03
N GLN A 69 -17.34 6.71 5.21
CA GLN A 69 -18.41 7.64 5.52
C GLN A 69 -17.95 9.11 5.42
N ALA A 70 -16.78 9.43 5.98
CA ALA A 70 -16.23 10.78 5.92
C ALA A 70 -15.94 11.20 4.46
N MET A 71 -15.39 10.29 3.66
CA MET A 71 -15.18 10.50 2.23
C MET A 71 -16.51 10.77 1.50
N LEU A 72 -17.50 9.90 1.67
CA LEU A 72 -18.82 10.06 1.03
C LEU A 72 -19.49 11.39 1.43
N LYS A 73 -19.39 11.80 2.71
CA LYS A 73 -19.89 13.10 3.16
C LYS A 73 -19.19 14.27 2.47
N GLY A 74 -17.87 14.20 2.31
CA GLY A 74 -17.10 15.20 1.56
C GLY A 74 -17.53 15.28 0.08
N GLU A 75 -17.68 14.12 -0.57
CA GLU A 75 -18.13 14.04 -1.96
C GLU A 75 -19.55 14.58 -2.16
N ILE A 76 -20.47 14.27 -1.24
CA ILE A 76 -21.84 14.80 -1.24
C ILE A 76 -21.83 16.33 -1.03
N ALA A 77 -21.08 16.82 -0.05
CA ALA A 77 -20.98 18.26 0.23
C ALA A 77 -20.38 19.03 -0.96
N SER A 78 -19.48 18.41 -1.72
CA SER A 78 -18.90 18.96 -2.95
C SER A 78 -19.79 18.83 -4.19
N GLY A 79 -20.92 18.13 -4.10
CA GLY A 79 -21.82 17.87 -5.22
C GLY A 79 -21.34 16.81 -6.22
N LEU A 80 -20.29 16.06 -5.88
CA LEU A 80 -19.74 14.98 -6.73
C LEU A 80 -20.57 13.69 -6.68
N LYS A 81 -21.28 13.46 -5.56
CA LYS A 81 -22.17 12.31 -5.38
C LYS A 81 -23.55 12.74 -4.84
N PRO A 82 -24.63 12.02 -5.18
CA PRO A 82 -25.96 12.30 -4.63
C PRO A 82 -26.04 11.89 -3.15
N ALA A 83 -26.99 12.47 -2.41
CA ALA A 83 -27.13 12.23 -0.96
C ALA A 83 -27.37 10.76 -0.57
N ASN A 84 -27.88 9.94 -1.49
CA ASN A 84 -28.12 8.51 -1.30
C ASN A 84 -26.98 7.62 -1.81
N ALA A 85 -25.79 8.17 -2.04
CA ALA A 85 -24.65 7.41 -2.53
C ALA A 85 -24.22 6.31 -1.54
N GLN A 86 -23.85 5.17 -2.11
CA GLN A 86 -23.33 4.01 -1.39
C GLN A 86 -22.02 3.57 -2.04
N GLU A 87 -21.10 3.10 -1.22
CA GLU A 87 -19.81 2.56 -1.66
C GLU A 87 -19.66 1.13 -1.12
N VAL A 88 -19.22 0.20 -1.96
CA VAL A 88 -18.88 -1.15 -1.50
C VAL A 88 -17.37 -1.23 -1.35
N VAL A 89 -16.90 -1.39 -0.11
CA VAL A 89 -15.48 -1.52 0.21
C VAL A 89 -15.15 -2.92 0.65
N VAL A 90 -13.97 -3.40 0.27
CA VAL A 90 -13.48 -4.72 0.64
C VAL A 90 -12.39 -4.57 1.69
N CYS A 91 -12.56 -5.21 2.85
CA CYS A 91 -11.52 -5.23 3.88
C CYS A 91 -10.29 -5.98 3.36
N PRO A 92 -9.09 -5.37 3.33
CA PRO A 92 -7.89 -6.01 2.80
C PRO A 92 -7.36 -7.14 3.70
N LEU A 93 -7.83 -7.23 4.94
CA LEU A 93 -7.42 -8.26 5.89
C LEU A 93 -8.20 -9.57 5.70
N CYS A 94 -9.49 -9.49 5.39
CA CYS A 94 -10.38 -10.66 5.35
C CYS A 94 -11.17 -10.85 4.06
N GLY A 95 -11.19 -9.84 3.17
CA GLY A 95 -11.97 -9.89 1.94
C GLY A 95 -13.47 -9.69 2.13
N CYS A 96 -13.96 -9.36 3.33
CA CYS A 96 -15.37 -9.01 3.52
C CYS A 96 -15.73 -7.76 2.72
N ALA A 97 -16.79 -7.86 1.91
CA ALA A 97 -17.40 -6.72 1.23
C ALA A 97 -18.40 -6.03 2.17
N ILE A 98 -18.30 -4.72 2.30
CA ILE A 98 -19.10 -3.90 3.20
C ILE A 98 -19.70 -2.76 2.38
N THR A 99 -21.02 -2.67 2.37
CA THR A 99 -21.72 -1.52 1.79
C THR A 99 -21.80 -0.42 2.84
N VAL A 100 -21.32 0.77 2.48
CA VAL A 100 -21.29 1.95 3.35
C VAL A 100 -22.10 3.07 2.70
N THR A 101 -23.00 3.66 3.49
CA THR A 101 -23.76 4.87 3.16
C THR A 101 -23.21 6.04 3.95
N ALA A 102 -23.41 7.28 3.47
CA ALA A 102 -22.95 8.48 4.17
C ALA A 102 -23.58 8.63 5.58
N ASP A 103 -24.82 8.16 5.74
CA ASP A 103 -25.50 8.10 7.03
C ASP A 103 -25.26 6.76 7.71
N ALA A 104 -25.17 6.76 9.04
CA ALA A 104 -25.11 5.55 9.85
C ALA A 104 -26.49 4.89 9.96
N SER A 105 -27.09 4.54 8.82
CA SER A 105 -28.29 3.71 8.75
C SER A 105 -27.86 2.27 8.48
N ASN A 106 -27.44 1.58 9.54
CA ASN A 106 -27.42 0.12 9.61
C ASN A 106 -28.34 -0.30 10.75
#